data_AF-A0A0D3RUS6-F1
#
_entry.id   AF-A0A0D3RUS6-F1
#
_cell.length_a   1.000
_cell.length_b   1.000
_cell.length_c   1.000
_cell.angle_alpha   90.00
_cell.angle_beta   90.00
_cell.angle_gamma   90.00
#
_symmetry.space_group_name_H-M   'P 1'
#
loop_
_entity.id
_entity.type
_entity.pdbx_description
1 polymer ?
#
loop_
_entity_poly.entity_id
_entity_poly.type
_entity_poly.pdbx_seq_one_letter_code
_entity_poly.pdbx_strand_id
1 'polypeptide(L)'
;YNPLLDAEKSNLHFWLAATVEYVWMSGAVLQDQQADVYPIIYFLILRTHVAFLKERLQQLRTDPTMDEEENYEELMNCIKDHRLILEYCDTLRPVVSGTICTQFLLCGLVIGLSMINLIYFSSVWTSIGTLIFLFCLI
;
A
#
# COMPACT_ATOMS: atom_id res chain seq x y z
N TYR A 1 25.80 -12.76 -2.00
CA TYR A 1 26.91 -13.07 -2.93
C TYR A 1 26.57 -12.46 -4.27
N ASN A 2 27.07 -11.26 -4.53
CA ASN A 2 26.86 -10.57 -5.79
C ASN A 2 27.97 -11.01 -6.78
N PRO A 3 27.65 -11.75 -7.87
CA PRO A 3 28.67 -12.26 -8.79
C PRO A 3 29.37 -11.16 -9.61
N LEU A 4 28.92 -9.91 -9.51
CA LEU A 4 29.46 -8.76 -10.24
C LEU A 4 30.54 -7.98 -9.47
N LEU A 5 30.72 -8.23 -8.17
CA LEU A 5 31.66 -7.50 -7.30
C LEU A 5 32.33 -8.45 -6.29
N ASP A 6 33.61 -8.75 -6.53
CA ASP A 6 34.45 -9.54 -5.61
C ASP A 6 34.70 -8.76 -4.31
N ALA A 7 33.88 -9.03 -3.29
CA ALA A 7 34.01 -8.43 -1.96
C ALA A 7 35.32 -8.84 -1.24
N GLU A 8 35.96 -9.94 -1.65
CA GLU A 8 37.20 -10.45 -1.04
C GLU A 8 38.49 -9.77 -1.55
N LYS A 9 38.45 -9.01 -2.66
CA LYS A 9 39.68 -8.48 -3.28
C LYS A 9 40.22 -7.19 -2.64
N SER A 10 39.38 -6.36 -2.05
CA SER A 10 39.79 -5.06 -1.46
C SER A 10 38.70 -4.48 -0.56
N ASN A 11 39.10 -3.74 0.49
CA ASN A 11 38.19 -3.00 1.37
C ASN A 11 37.25 -2.07 0.58
N LEU A 12 37.70 -1.48 -0.52
CA LEU A 12 36.86 -0.64 -1.38
C LEU A 12 35.75 -1.43 -2.09
N HIS A 13 36.05 -2.63 -2.59
CA HIS A 13 35.06 -3.49 -3.24
C HIS A 13 34.04 -4.04 -2.23
N PHE A 14 34.48 -4.32 -0.99
CA PHE A 14 33.59 -4.68 0.10
C PHE A 14 32.59 -3.56 0.43
N TRP A 15 33.08 -2.33 0.65
CA TRP A 15 32.19 -1.20 0.95
C TRP A 15 31.24 -0.88 -0.20
N LEU A 16 31.70 -0.97 -1.45
CA LEU A 16 30.85 -0.77 -2.61
C LEU A 16 29.75 -1.84 -2.70
N ALA A 17 30.10 -3.12 -2.56
CA ALA A 17 29.13 -4.21 -2.54
C ALA A 17 28.08 -4.02 -1.42
N ALA A 18 28.53 -3.67 -0.21
CA ALA A 18 27.64 -3.40 0.93
C ALA A 18 26.68 -2.23 0.66
N THR A 19 27.15 -1.15 0.05
CA THR A 19 26.28 -0.01 -0.31
C THR A 19 25.24 -0.40 -1.37
N VAL A 20 25.62 -1.20 -2.36
CA VAL A 20 24.68 -1.67 -3.39
C VAL A 20 23.62 -2.60 -2.80
N GLU A 21 24.01 -3.55 -1.95
CA GLU A 21 23.07 -4.43 -1.25
C GLU A 21 22.13 -3.64 -0.33
N TYR A 22 22.66 -2.64 0.38
CA TYR A 22 21.85 -1.76 1.23
C TYR A 22 20.84 -0.94 0.42
N VAL A 23 21.24 -0.34 -0.69
CA VAL A 23 20.35 0.43 -1.57
C VAL A 23 19.28 -0.48 -2.16
N TRP A 24 19.65 -1.69 -2.58
CA TRP A 24 18.71 -2.67 -3.12
C TRP A 24 17.65 -3.07 -2.07
N MET A 25 18.10 -3.42 -0.87
CA MET A 25 17.22 -3.76 0.25
C MET A 25 16.31 -2.58 0.62
N SER A 26 16.86 -1.37 0.70
CA SER A 26 16.09 -0.15 0.96
C SER A 26 15.02 0.08 -0.11
N GLY A 27 15.36 -0.16 -1.37
CA GLY A 27 14.41 -0.08 -2.49
C GLY A 27 13.27 -1.07 -2.36
N ALA A 28 13.55 -2.33 -1.97
CA ALA A 28 12.53 -3.34 -1.74
C ALA A 28 11.59 -2.96 -0.58
N VAL A 29 12.15 -2.49 0.55
CA VAL A 29 11.36 -2.02 1.70
C VAL A 29 10.47 -0.84 1.34
N LEU A 30 10.99 0.12 0.56
CA LEU A 30 10.20 1.26 0.09
C LEU A 30 9.03 0.81 -0.81
N GLN A 31 9.26 -0.14 -1.72
CA GLN A 31 8.19 -0.66 -2.58
C GLN A 31 7.08 -1.33 -1.79
N ASP A 32 7.45 -2.12 -0.78
CA ASP A 32 6.49 -2.77 0.12
C ASP A 32 5.69 -1.73 0.93
N GLN A 33 6.39 -0.74 1.49
CA GLN A 33 5.73 0.35 2.22
C GLN A 33 4.81 1.19 1.32
N GLN A 34 5.18 1.43 0.05
CA GLN A 34 4.28 2.09 -0.89
C GLN A 34 3.03 1.26 -1.15
N ALA A 35 3.18 -0.07 -1.26
CA ALA A 35 2.07 -1.01 -1.46
C ALA A 35 1.03 -0.94 -0.32
N ASP A 36 1.49 -0.70 0.92
CA ASP A 36 0.62 -0.54 2.08
C ASP A 36 -0.06 0.83 2.16
N VAL A 37 0.63 1.89 1.74
CA VAL A 37 0.18 3.27 1.93
C VAL A 37 -0.76 3.73 0.81
N TYR A 38 -0.57 3.27 -0.43
CA TYR A 38 -1.39 3.74 -1.56
C TYR A 38 -2.90 3.45 -1.39
N PRO A 39 -3.36 2.27 -0.90
CA PRO A 39 -4.79 2.01 -0.73
C PRO A 39 -5.40 2.97 0.29
N ILE A 40 -4.68 3.22 1.39
CA ILE A 40 -5.10 4.12 2.47
C ILE A 40 -5.32 5.53 1.92
N ILE A 41 -4.37 6.05 1.15
CA ILE A 41 -4.47 7.39 0.54
C ILE A 41 -5.68 7.46 -0.40
N TYR A 42 -5.88 6.46 -1.28
CA TYR A 42 -7.02 6.46 -2.18
C TYR A 42 -8.36 6.38 -1.46
N PHE A 43 -8.47 5.56 -0.40
CA PHE A 43 -9.68 5.50 0.41
C PHE A 43 -9.96 6.83 1.13
N LEU A 44 -8.93 7.55 1.60
CA LEU A 44 -9.09 8.87 2.20
C LEU A 44 -9.59 9.90 1.18
N ILE A 45 -9.00 9.94 -0.02
CA ILE A 45 -9.42 10.81 -1.11
C ILE A 45 -10.89 10.52 -1.47
N LEU A 46 -11.23 9.25 -1.65
CA LEU A 46 -12.58 8.80 -1.95
C LEU A 46 -13.58 9.26 -0.88
N ARG A 47 -13.24 9.08 0.40
CA ARG A 47 -14.07 9.52 1.53
C ARG A 47 -14.32 11.02 1.50
N THR A 48 -13.31 11.82 1.16
CA THR A 48 -13.44 13.28 1.02
C THR A 48 -14.39 13.64 -0.12
N HIS A 49 -14.27 13.01 -1.29
CA HIS A 49 -15.19 13.25 -2.41
C HIS A 49 -16.64 12.89 -2.08
N VAL A 50 -16.86 11.77 -1.37
CA VAL A 50 -18.20 11.37 -0.91
C VAL A 50 -18.76 12.35 0.13
N ALA A 51 -17.92 12.86 1.03
CA ALA A 51 -18.34 13.86 2.01
C ALA A 51 -18.74 15.19 1.35
N PHE A 52 -17.96 15.64 0.36
CA PHE A 52 -18.28 16.84 -0.41
C PHE A 52 -19.57 16.69 -1.21
N LEU A 53 -19.77 15.54 -1.87
CA LEU A 53 -21.01 15.23 -2.57
C LEU A 53 -22.22 15.24 -1.62
N LYS A 54 -22.06 14.69 -0.41
CA LYS A 54 -23.10 14.72 0.62
C LYS A 54 -23.46 16.14 1.03
N GLU A 55 -22.46 17.01 1.21
CA GLU A 55 -22.67 18.42 1.56
C GLU A 55 -23.43 19.17 0.45
N ARG A 56 -23.05 18.98 -0.82
CA ARG A 56 -23.77 19.55 -1.97
C ARG A 56 -25.21 19.05 -2.06
N LEU A 57 -25.42 17.75 -1.86
CA LEU A 57 -26.77 17.16 -1.80
C LEU A 57 -27.62 17.76 -0.67
N GLN A 58 -27.02 18.10 0.47
CA GLN A 58 -27.72 18.73 1.59
C GLN A 58 -28.07 20.20 1.32
N GLN A 59 -27.26 20.89 0.51
CA GLN A 59 -27.50 22.28 0.11
C GLN A 59 -28.46 22.42 -1.07
N LEU A 60 -28.76 21.33 -1.78
CA LEU A 60 -29.68 21.31 -2.91
C LEU A 60 -31.06 21.89 -2.54
N ARG A 61 -31.57 22.82 -3.35
CA ARG A 61 -32.85 23.52 -3.14
C ARG A 61 -32.95 24.33 -1.84
N THR A 62 -31.83 24.64 -1.19
CA THR A 62 -31.81 25.48 0.02
C THR A 62 -31.83 26.97 -0.32
N ASP A 63 -31.41 27.35 -1.54
CA ASP A 63 -31.46 28.73 -2.00
C ASP A 63 -32.83 29.06 -2.65
N PRO A 64 -33.64 29.95 -2.05
CA PRO A 64 -34.92 30.36 -2.61
C PRO A 64 -34.80 31.27 -3.84
N THR A 65 -33.58 31.69 -4.23
CA THR A 65 -33.33 32.55 -5.39
C THR A 65 -32.97 31.81 -6.67
N MET A 66 -32.66 30.52 -6.58
CA MET A 66 -32.33 29.68 -7.74
C MET A 66 -33.58 29.23 -8.50
N ASP A 67 -33.48 29.21 -9.82
CA ASP A 67 -34.55 28.73 -10.69
C ASP A 67 -34.68 27.19 -10.63
N GLU A 68 -35.82 26.67 -11.07
CA GLU A 68 -36.08 25.23 -11.09
C GLU A 68 -35.13 24.50 -12.06
N GLU A 69 -34.75 25.16 -13.16
CA GLU A 69 -33.81 24.63 -14.16
C GLU A 69 -32.37 24.53 -13.60
N GLU A 70 -31.91 25.53 -12.84
CA GLU A 70 -30.59 25.52 -12.19
C GLU A 70 -30.49 24.43 -11.11
N ASN A 71 -31.55 24.25 -10.31
CA ASN A 71 -31.61 23.17 -9.32
C ASN A 71 -31.57 21.78 -9.97
N TYR A 72 -32.23 21.62 -11.12
CA TYR A 72 -32.21 20.36 -11.87
C TYR A 72 -30.82 20.06 -12.44
N GLU A 73 -30.12 21.08 -12.95
CA GLU A 73 -28.76 20.94 -13.44
C GLU A 73 -27.79 20.56 -12.31
N GLU A 74 -27.92 21.16 -11.12
CA GLU A 74 -27.10 20.84 -9.96
C GLU A 74 -27.32 19.40 -9.46
N LEU A 75 -28.58 18.93 -9.45
CA LEU A 75 -28.90 17.54 -9.15
C LEU A 75 -28.26 16.58 -10.17
N MET A 76 -28.36 16.90 -11.46
CA MET A 76 -27.75 16.11 -12.54
C MET A 76 -26.24 16.02 -12.38
N ASN A 77 -25.59 17.12 -11.98
CA ASN A 77 -24.16 17.15 -11.72
C ASN A 77 -23.77 16.32 -10.49
N CYS A 78 -24.55 16.36 -9.41
CA CYS A 78 -24.34 15.48 -8.25
C CYS A 78 -24.45 13.98 -8.63
N ILE A 79 -25.40 13.62 -9.49
CA ILE A 79 -25.55 12.23 -9.98
C ILE A 79 -24.35 11.81 -10.83
N LYS A 80 -23.85 12.70 -11.71
CA LYS A 80 -22.64 12.44 -12.50
C LYS A 80 -21.42 12.25 -11.62
N ASP A 81 -21.22 13.11 -10.62
CA ASP A 81 -20.12 13.02 -9.66
C ASP A 81 -20.18 11.69 -8.87
N HIS A 82 -21.38 11.29 -8.41
CA HIS A 82 -21.57 10.01 -7.73
C HIS A 82 -21.20 8.81 -8.62
N ARG A 83 -21.59 8.86 -9.89
CA ARG A 83 -21.29 7.79 -10.86
C ARG A 83 -19.79 7.69 -11.14
N LEU A 84 -19.10 8.83 -11.22
CA LEU A 84 -17.64 8.88 -11.40
C LEU A 84 -16.91 8.29 -10.19
N ILE A 85 -17.38 8.57 -8.97
CA ILE A 85 -16.87 7.96 -7.74
C ILE A 85 -17.03 6.42 -7.77
N LEU A 86 -18.18 5.91 -8.23
CA LEU A 86 -18.40 4.46 -8.35
C LEU A 86 -17.49 3.81 -9.38
N GLU A 87 -17.31 4.43 -10.54
CA GLU A 87 -16.40 3.94 -11.59
C GLU A 87 -14.94 3.91 -11.11
N TYR A 88 -14.53 4.92 -10.35
CA TYR A 88 -13.22 4.96 -9.69
C TYR A 88 -13.06 3.81 -8.69
N CYS A 89 -14.06 3.57 -7.84
CA CYS A 89 -14.08 2.44 -6.91
C CYS A 89 -13.96 1.09 -7.63
N ASP A 90 -14.73 0.88 -8.69
CA ASP A 90 -14.74 -0.37 -9.44
C ASP A 90 -13.38 -0.66 -10.09
N THR A 91 -12.67 0.39 -10.52
CA THR A 91 -11.31 0.28 -11.07
C THR A 91 -10.29 -0.01 -9.98
N LEU A 92 -10.42 0.61 -8.81
CA LEU A 92 -9.48 0.47 -7.69
C LEU A 92 -9.62 -0.87 -6.96
N ARG A 93 -10.85 -1.40 -6.86
CA ARG A 93 -11.20 -2.62 -6.14
C ARG A 93 -10.37 -3.85 -6.52
N PRO A 94 -10.20 -4.21 -7.81
CA PRO A 94 -9.38 -5.38 -8.17
C PRO A 94 -7.90 -5.17 -7.85
N VAL A 95 -7.38 -3.94 -7.98
CA VAL A 95 -5.98 -3.61 -7.69
C VAL A 95 -5.69 -3.77 -6.19
N VAL A 96 -6.51 -3.15 -5.34
CA VAL A 96 -6.37 -3.24 -3.87
C VAL A 96 -6.61 -4.67 -3.38
N SER A 97 -7.60 -5.38 -3.93
CA SER A 97 -7.84 -6.77 -3.55
C SER A 97 -6.68 -7.68 -3.94
N GLY A 98 -6.05 -7.43 -5.11
CA GLY A 98 -4.93 -8.23 -5.59
C GLY A 98 -3.67 -8.04 -4.75
N THR A 99 -3.37 -6.80 -4.36
CA THR A 99 -2.21 -6.51 -3.51
C THR A 99 -2.35 -7.05 -2.10
N ILE A 100 -3.51 -6.86 -1.46
CA ILE A 100 -3.77 -7.41 -0.12
C ILE A 100 -3.64 -8.94 -0.14
N CYS A 101 -4.17 -9.60 -1.18
CA CYS A 101 -4.02 -11.06 -1.34
C CYS A 101 -2.54 -11.47 -1.46
N THR A 102 -1.78 -10.74 -2.27
CA THR A 102 -0.35 -11.02 -2.49
C THR A 102 0.45 -10.79 -1.21
N GLN A 103 0.22 -9.69 -0.50
CA GLN A 103 0.87 -9.38 0.77
C GLN A 103 0.57 -10.43 1.83
N PHE A 104 -0.70 -10.82 2.00
CA PHE A 104 -1.06 -11.88 2.95
C PHE A 104 -0.39 -13.21 2.62
N LEU A 105 -0.33 -13.58 1.35
CA LEU A 105 0.32 -14.81 0.91
C LEU A 105 1.82 -14.76 1.18
N LEU A 106 2.49 -13.65 0.82
CA LEU A 106 3.92 -13.47 1.04
C LEU A 106 4.27 -13.45 2.52
N CYS A 107 3.56 -12.68 3.35
CA CYS A 107 3.74 -12.68 4.80
C CYS A 107 3.53 -14.07 5.39
N GLY A 108 2.47 -14.78 4.98
CA GLY A 108 2.21 -16.16 5.41
C GLY A 108 3.33 -17.13 5.05
N LEU A 109 3.88 -17.02 3.83
CA LEU A 109 5.02 -17.84 3.39
C LEU A 109 6.29 -17.53 4.20
N VAL A 110 6.59 -16.25 4.40
CA VAL A 110 7.76 -15.80 5.16
C VAL A 110 7.68 -16.28 6.61
N ILE A 111 6.50 -16.15 7.24
CA ILE A 111 6.26 -16.66 8.59
C ILE A 111 6.41 -18.18 8.62
N GLY A 112 5.81 -18.90 7.67
CA GLY A 112 5.86 -20.36 7.59
C GLY A 112 7.30 -20.90 7.42
N LEU A 113 8.06 -20.32 6.50
CA LEU A 113 9.47 -20.69 6.28
C LEU A 113 10.34 -20.35 7.50
N SER A 114 10.10 -19.20 8.12
CA SER A 114 10.81 -18.79 9.35
C SER A 114 10.54 -19.75 10.51
N MET A 115 9.30 -20.23 10.64
CA MET A 115 8.92 -21.21 11.67
C MET A 115 9.57 -22.57 11.44
N ILE A 116 9.61 -23.05 10.19
CA ILE A 116 10.33 -24.30 9.83
C ILE A 116 11.83 -24.16 10.16
N ASN A 117 12.44 -23.02 9.81
CA ASN A 117 13.84 -22.74 10.10
C ASN A 117 14.13 -22.74 11.61
N LEU A 118 13.24 -22.13 12.41
CA LEU A 118 13.32 -22.13 13.87
C LEU A 118 13.29 -23.55 14.45
N ILE A 119 12.41 -24.41 13.96
CA ILE A 119 12.21 -25.76 14.50
C ILE A 119 13.36 -26.70 14.14
N TYR A 120 13.94 -26.59 12.94
CA TYR A 120 14.90 -27.58 12.43
C TYR A 120 16.38 -27.16 12.46
N PHE A 121 16.69 -25.87 12.28
CA PHE A 121 18.07 -25.43 11.97
C PHE A 121 18.66 -24.44 12.98
N SER A 122 17.86 -23.97 13.94
CA SER A 122 18.25 -22.79 14.71
C SER A 122 19.14 -23.10 15.92
N SER A 123 20.29 -22.42 15.99
CA SER A 123 21.01 -22.18 17.25
C SER A 123 20.33 -21.07 18.07
N VAL A 124 20.65 -20.93 19.36
CA VAL A 124 19.97 -19.95 20.26
C VAL A 124 20.03 -18.50 19.71
N TRP A 125 21.16 -18.12 19.10
CA TRP A 125 21.36 -16.79 18.52
C TRP A 125 20.56 -16.52 17.24
N THR A 126 20.51 -17.49 16.31
CA THR A 126 19.68 -17.39 15.09
C THR A 126 18.19 -17.44 15.42
N SER A 127 17.83 -18.10 16.53
CA SER A 127 16.45 -18.16 17.01
C SER A 127 15.98 -16.78 17.43
N ILE A 128 16.78 -16.09 18.25
CA ILE A 128 16.47 -14.73 18.70
C ILE A 128 16.33 -13.78 17.51
N GLY A 129 17.23 -13.85 16.53
CA GLY A 129 17.13 -13.03 15.31
C GLY A 129 15.85 -13.30 14.50
N THR A 130 15.48 -14.57 14.34
CA THR A 130 14.27 -14.95 13.59
C THR A 130 12.99 -14.55 14.35
N LEU A 131 13.00 -14.61 15.69
CA LEU A 131 11.87 -14.17 16.51
C LEU A 131 11.65 -12.65 16.46
N ILE A 132 12.73 -11.86 16.52
CA ILE A 132 12.65 -10.40 16.38
C ILE A 132 12.12 -10.03 14.99
N PHE A 133 12.59 -10.73 13.95
CA PHE A 133 12.09 -10.54 12.59
C PHE A 133 10.59 -10.86 12.46
N LEU A 134 10.15 -11.99 13.03
CA LEU A 134 8.72 -12.36 13.06
C LEU A 134 7.86 -11.34 13.82
N PHE A 135 8.37 -10.82 14.95
CA PHE A 135 7.66 -9.81 15.71
C PHE A 135 7.56 -8.46 14.97
N CYS A 136 8.56 -8.13 14.15
CA CYS A 136 8.56 -6.91 13.35
C CYS A 136 7.69 -7.00 12.08
N LEU A 137 7.34 -8.23 11.65
CA LEU A 137 6.52 -8.50 10.48
C LEU A 137 5.00 -8.50 10.82
N ILE A 138 4.66 -8.69 12.09
CA ILE A 138 3.29 -8.64 12.65
C ILE A 138 2.91 -7.20 13.00
#